data_AF-A0A1R3XY54-F1
#
_entry.id   AF-A0A1R3XY54-F1
#
_cell.length_a   1.000
_cell.length_b   1.000
_cell.length_c   1.000
_cell.angle_alpha   90.00
_cell.angle_beta   90.00
_cell.angle_gamma   90.00
#
_symmetry.space_group_name_H-M   'P 1'
#
loop_
_entity.id
_entity.type
_entity.pdbx_description
1 polymer ?
#
loop_
_entity_poly.entity_id
_entity_poly.type
_entity_poly.pdbx_seq_one_letter_code
_entity_poly.pdbx_strand_id
1 'polypeptide(L)'
;MVVFAIAGDFWPWALQFVATLWVSTFLVVASHEFEDDTQGGAVNGEDWGIDQLEHANDLTVIGNRYVDCFLSAGLSSHRVHHVLPFQRSGFANIVTEDVLREEAAKFGVEWLPAKGFITDRLPRLCRKYLLTPSRQAKERHWGFVREHCSPAALKASASYVVAGFVGIGSV
;
A
#
# COMPACT_ATOMS: atom_id res chain seq x y z
N MET A 1 -26.46 -1.99 2.59
CA MET A 1 -26.57 -3.03 3.64
C MET A 1 -28.00 -3.52 3.84
N VAL A 2 -28.97 -2.64 4.15
CA VAL A 2 -30.38 -3.02 4.38
C VAL A 2 -31.00 -3.80 3.20
N VAL A 3 -30.78 -3.35 1.97
CA VAL A 3 -31.27 -4.03 0.76
C VAL A 3 -30.68 -5.44 0.60
N PHE A 4 -29.36 -5.60 0.79
CA PHE A 4 -28.69 -6.91 0.73
C PHE A 4 -29.12 -7.84 1.86
N ALA A 5 -29.33 -7.32 3.08
CA ALA A 5 -29.82 -8.11 4.20
C ALA A 5 -31.27 -8.60 3.96
N ILE A 6 -32.14 -7.74 3.42
CA ILE A 6 -33.52 -8.10 3.07
C ILE A 6 -33.55 -9.11 1.90
N ALA A 7 -32.62 -9.02 0.96
CA ALA A 7 -32.51 -9.93 -0.18
C ALA A 7 -31.87 -11.29 0.17
N GLY A 8 -31.34 -11.47 1.40
CA GLY A 8 -30.60 -12.68 1.79
C GLY A 8 -29.12 -12.70 1.37
N ASP A 9 -28.65 -11.66 0.69
CA ASP A 9 -27.31 -11.52 0.13
C ASP A 9 -26.32 -10.80 1.08
N PHE A 10 -26.58 -10.84 2.38
CA PHE A 10 -25.70 -10.20 3.37
C PHE A 10 -24.28 -10.76 3.32
N TRP A 11 -24.12 -12.09 3.23
CA TRP A 11 -22.81 -12.74 3.24
C TRP A 11 -21.95 -12.41 2.02
N PRO A 12 -22.46 -12.49 0.76
CA PRO A 12 -21.74 -11.99 -0.40
C PRO A 12 -21.30 -10.53 -0.26
N TRP A 13 -22.19 -9.66 0.21
CA TRP A 13 -21.87 -8.25 0.43
C TRP A 13 -20.75 -8.07 1.47
N ALA A 14 -20.84 -8.76 2.61
CA ALA A 14 -19.87 -8.67 3.69
C ALA A 14 -18.48 -9.17 3.24
N LEU A 15 -18.44 -10.29 2.50
CA LEU A 15 -17.20 -10.83 1.94
C LEU A 15 -16.58 -9.88 0.92
N GLN A 16 -17.38 -9.33 0.00
CA GLN A 16 -16.91 -8.34 -0.98
C GLN A 16 -16.38 -7.08 -0.27
N PHE A 17 -17.07 -6.58 0.74
CA PHE A 17 -16.64 -5.43 1.52
C PHE A 17 -15.28 -5.66 2.18
N VAL A 18 -15.13 -6.79 2.90
CA VAL A 18 -13.86 -7.16 3.55
C VAL A 18 -12.75 -7.32 2.52
N ALA A 19 -13.01 -8.02 1.41
CA ALA A 19 -12.04 -8.19 0.34
C ALA A 19 -11.60 -6.84 -0.26
N THR A 20 -12.55 -5.91 -0.45
CA THR A 20 -12.26 -4.58 -1.01
C THR A 20 -11.39 -3.75 -0.07
N LEU A 21 -11.67 -3.79 1.25
CA LEU A 21 -10.82 -3.14 2.24
C LEU A 21 -9.39 -3.71 2.22
N TRP A 22 -9.25 -5.03 2.20
CA TRP A 22 -7.94 -5.68 2.13
C TRP A 22 -7.17 -5.32 0.86
N VAL A 23 -7.80 -5.41 -0.31
CA VAL A 23 -7.16 -5.06 -1.58
C VAL A 23 -6.75 -3.58 -1.61
N SER A 24 -7.61 -2.69 -1.10
CA SER A 24 -7.30 -1.25 -1.01
C SER A 24 -6.12 -0.98 -0.08
N THR A 25 -6.06 -1.63 1.08
CA THR A 25 -4.91 -1.54 1.98
C THR A 25 -3.64 -2.05 1.32
N PHE A 26 -3.69 -3.20 0.65
CA PHE A 26 -2.52 -3.73 -0.05
C PHE A 26 -2.06 -2.83 -1.20
N LEU A 27 -2.97 -2.14 -1.90
CA LEU A 27 -2.59 -1.16 -2.91
C LEU A 27 -1.76 -0.02 -2.31
N VAL A 28 -2.19 0.53 -1.16
CA VAL A 28 -1.46 1.60 -0.47
C VAL A 28 -0.09 1.12 0.03
N VAL A 29 -0.01 -0.09 0.60
CA VAL A 29 1.28 -0.62 1.06
C VAL A 29 2.17 -0.97 -0.14
N ALA A 30 1.59 -1.45 -1.24
CA ALA A 30 2.33 -1.80 -2.46
C ALA A 30 3.04 -0.61 -3.09
N SER A 31 2.48 0.60 -2.95
CA SER A 31 3.03 1.82 -3.54
C SER A 31 4.20 2.41 -2.75
N HIS A 32 4.57 1.80 -1.63
CA HIS A 32 5.72 2.17 -0.80
C HIS A 32 6.71 1.01 -0.72
N GLU A 33 8.00 1.32 -0.58
CA GLU A 33 9.07 0.34 -0.35
C GLU A 33 9.40 0.25 1.14
N PHE A 34 8.62 -0.55 1.87
CA PHE A 34 8.87 -0.86 3.29
C PHE A 34 9.65 -2.17 3.51
N GLU A 35 9.85 -2.96 2.45
CA GLU A 35 10.28 -4.36 2.55
C GLU A 35 11.75 -4.61 2.26
N ASP A 36 12.42 -3.68 1.56
CA ASP A 36 13.84 -3.78 1.26
C ASP A 36 14.62 -3.43 2.53
N ASP A 37 15.30 -4.43 3.11
CA ASP A 37 16.09 -4.34 4.34
C ASP A 37 17.38 -3.49 4.16
N THR A 38 17.52 -2.73 3.07
CA THR A 38 18.56 -1.73 2.85
C THR A 38 18.25 -0.46 3.63
N GLN A 39 18.15 -0.57 4.96
CA GLN A 39 18.16 0.59 5.84
C GLN A 39 19.59 1.16 5.91
N GLY A 40 20.00 1.86 4.86
CA GLY A 40 20.81 3.05 5.04
C GLY A 40 19.85 4.10 5.61
N GLY A 41 19.80 4.23 6.94
CA GLY A 41 18.93 5.23 7.56
C GLY A 41 19.27 6.61 7.00
N ALA A 42 18.23 7.42 6.75
CA ALA A 42 18.36 8.73 6.12
C ALA A 42 19.54 9.50 6.69
N VAL A 43 20.60 9.64 5.88
CA VAL A 43 21.78 10.37 6.32
C VAL A 43 21.39 11.84 6.32
N ASN A 44 21.53 12.52 7.47
CA ASN A 44 21.31 13.96 7.55
C ASN A 44 21.99 14.68 6.37
N GLY A 45 21.20 15.27 5.47
CA GLY A 45 21.68 15.87 4.22
C GLY A 45 21.10 15.25 2.93
N GLU A 46 20.30 14.19 3.00
CA GLU A 46 19.59 13.63 1.84
C GLU A 46 18.47 14.54 1.33
N ASP A 47 18.38 14.67 0.00
CA ASP A 47 17.34 15.43 -0.68
C ASP A 47 16.01 14.69 -0.55
N TRP A 48 15.01 15.35 0.05
CA TRP A 48 13.69 14.76 0.28
C TRP A 48 13.03 14.27 -1.02
N GLY A 49 13.18 15.01 -2.12
CA GLY A 49 12.61 14.59 -3.40
C GLY A 49 13.24 13.30 -3.91
N ILE A 50 14.56 13.14 -3.74
CA ILE A 50 15.27 11.90 -4.09
C ILE A 50 14.80 10.75 -3.21
N ASP A 51 14.73 10.94 -1.89
CA ASP A 51 14.24 9.94 -0.95
C ASP A 51 12.83 9.43 -1.32
N GLN A 52 11.93 10.34 -1.68
CA GLN A 52 10.58 9.96 -2.13
C GLN A 52 10.59 9.14 -3.42
N LEU A 53 11.49 9.42 -4.38
CA LEU A 53 11.59 8.67 -5.63
C LEU A 53 12.14 7.25 -5.43
N GLU A 54 13.09 7.09 -4.50
CA GLU A 54 13.71 5.81 -4.18
C GLU A 54 12.77 4.88 -3.38
N HIS A 55 12.00 5.45 -2.45
CA HIS A 55 11.15 4.67 -1.54
C HIS A 55 9.67 4.59 -1.96
N ALA A 56 9.26 5.26 -3.04
CA ALA A 56 7.92 5.11 -3.62
C ALA A 56 7.93 4.31 -4.93
N ASN A 57 6.87 3.54 -5.13
CA ASN A 57 6.64 2.76 -6.34
C ASN A 57 5.39 3.23 -7.07
N ASP A 58 5.53 3.46 -8.37
CA ASP A 58 4.39 3.57 -9.27
C ASP A 58 3.76 2.18 -9.48
N LEU A 59 2.43 2.11 -9.52
CA LEU A 59 1.71 0.85 -9.67
C LEU A 59 1.01 0.70 -11.03
N THR A 60 1.01 -0.53 -11.55
CA THR A 60 0.18 -0.92 -12.68
C THR A 60 -0.72 -2.09 -12.28
N VAL A 61 -2.00 -2.03 -12.66
CA VAL A 61 -2.97 -3.12 -12.41
C VAL A 61 -3.20 -3.87 -13.72
N ILE A 62 -3.56 -3.16 -14.79
CA ILE A 62 -3.82 -3.72 -16.11
C ILE A 62 -2.88 -3.20 -17.21
N GLY A 63 -1.99 -2.25 -16.90
CA GLY A 63 -1.01 -1.71 -17.85
C GLY A 63 -1.48 -0.46 -18.59
N ASN A 64 -2.67 0.07 -18.28
CA ASN A 64 -3.13 1.33 -18.82
C ASN A 64 -3.14 2.39 -17.72
N ARG A 65 -2.22 3.34 -17.78
CA ARG A 65 -2.02 4.33 -16.71
C ARG A 65 -3.26 5.13 -16.31
N TYR A 66 -4.14 5.45 -17.25
CA TYR A 66 -5.36 6.23 -16.95
C TYR A 66 -6.42 5.38 -16.26
N VAL A 67 -6.58 4.13 -16.69
CA VAL A 67 -7.48 3.19 -16.03
C VAL A 67 -6.91 2.78 -14.68
N ASP A 68 -5.61 2.51 -14.63
CA ASP A 68 -4.89 2.16 -13.41
C ASP A 68 -4.93 3.30 -12.39
N CYS A 69 -4.91 4.57 -12.81
CA CYS A 69 -5.14 5.71 -11.92
C CYS A 69 -6.50 5.61 -11.22
N PHE A 70 -7.54 5.12 -11.90
CA PHE A 70 -8.84 4.91 -11.27
C PHE A 70 -8.84 3.66 -10.38
N LEU A 71 -8.34 2.53 -10.89
CA LEU A 71 -8.35 1.24 -10.18
C LEU A 71 -7.47 1.24 -8.92
N SER A 72 -6.42 2.06 -8.90
CA SER A 72 -5.49 2.19 -7.78
C SER A 72 -5.71 3.44 -6.94
N ALA A 73 -6.81 4.18 -7.14
CA ALA A 73 -7.08 5.44 -6.44
C ALA A 73 -5.95 6.48 -6.55
N GLY A 74 -5.30 6.57 -7.71
CA GLY A 74 -4.25 7.54 -8.03
C GLY A 74 -2.82 7.07 -7.77
N LEU A 75 -2.63 5.83 -7.29
CA LEU A 75 -1.31 5.26 -6.98
C LEU A 75 -0.53 4.81 -8.23
N SER A 76 -1.08 5.00 -9.44
CA SER A 76 -0.40 4.65 -10.69
C SER A 76 0.81 5.52 -10.99
N SER A 77 0.82 6.75 -10.49
CA SER A 77 1.93 7.73 -10.58
C SER A 77 2.22 8.26 -9.19
N HIS A 78 2.50 7.34 -8.27
CA HIS A 78 2.63 7.60 -6.85
C HIS A 78 3.89 8.39 -6.51
N ARG A 79 4.99 8.18 -7.23
CA ARG A 79 6.22 8.97 -7.05
C ARG A 79 5.98 10.46 -7.22
N VAL A 80 5.23 10.81 -8.26
CA VAL A 80 4.85 12.19 -8.53
C VAL A 80 3.93 12.74 -7.44
N HIS A 81 3.00 11.94 -6.93
CA HIS A 81 2.14 12.34 -5.81
C HIS A 81 2.95 12.75 -4.58
N HIS A 82 4.02 12.00 -4.29
CA HIS A 82 4.90 12.28 -3.17
C HIS A 82 5.75 13.52 -3.42
N VAL A 83 6.45 13.62 -4.55
CA VAL A 83 7.38 14.73 -4.80
C VAL A 83 6.67 16.06 -5.09
N LEU A 84 5.53 16.02 -5.78
CA LEU A 84 4.72 17.19 -6.13
C LEU A 84 3.40 17.14 -5.36
N PRO A 85 3.39 17.40 -4.04
CA PRO A 85 2.16 17.34 -3.27
C PRO A 85 1.16 18.40 -3.77
N PHE A 86 -0.11 18.19 -3.45
CA PHE A 86 -1.21 19.12 -3.74
C PHE A 86 -1.59 19.31 -5.22
N GLN A 87 -1.27 18.36 -6.11
CA GLN A 87 -1.78 18.38 -7.49
C GLN A 87 -3.31 18.18 -7.60
N ARG A 88 -3.98 17.79 -6.50
CA ARG A 88 -5.44 17.61 -6.35
C ARG A 88 -6.07 16.59 -7.32
N SER A 89 -5.29 15.88 -8.13
CA SER A 89 -5.76 14.87 -9.08
C SER A 89 -4.65 13.88 -9.41
N GLY A 90 -4.96 12.58 -9.39
CA GLY A 90 -4.03 11.54 -9.89
C GLY A 90 -3.71 11.68 -11.38
N PHE A 91 -4.61 12.26 -12.18
CA PHE A 91 -4.33 12.53 -13.59
C PHE A 91 -3.32 13.67 -13.79
N ALA A 92 -3.28 14.64 -12.89
CA ALA A 92 -2.25 15.69 -12.94
C ALA A 92 -0.86 15.10 -12.68
N ASN A 93 -0.78 14.12 -11.79
CA ASN A 93 0.46 13.38 -11.52
C ASN A 93 0.96 12.67 -12.79
N ILE A 94 0.07 12.00 -13.55
CA ILE A 94 0.43 11.38 -14.84
C ILE A 94 0.98 12.40 -15.83
N VAL A 95 0.37 13.58 -15.92
CA VAL A 95 0.80 14.62 -16.86
C VAL A 95 2.16 15.20 -16.50
N THR A 96 2.48 15.29 -15.22
CA THR A 96 3.75 15.86 -14.73
C THR A 96 4.86 14.84 -14.53
N GLU A 97 4.58 13.55 -14.73
CA GLU A 97 5.55 12.45 -14.57
C GLU A 97 6.78 12.62 -15.47
N ASP A 98 6.59 12.98 -16.74
CA ASP A 98 7.69 13.13 -17.69
C ASP A 98 8.66 14.24 -17.26
N VAL A 99 8.12 15.36 -16.75
CA VAL A 99 8.92 16.47 -16.22
C VAL A 99 9.70 16.03 -14.99
N LEU A 100 9.05 15.33 -14.05
CA LEU A 100 9.72 14.86 -12.84
C LEU A 100 10.81 13.83 -13.17
N ARG A 101 10.56 12.95 -14.14
CA ARG A 101 11.53 11.98 -14.64
C ARG A 101 12.75 12.63 -15.28
N GLU A 102 12.54 13.68 -16.08
CA GLU A 102 13.63 14.47 -16.67
C GLU A 102 14.46 15.18 -15.60
N GLU A 103 13.81 15.76 -14.58
CA GLU A 103 14.52 16.36 -13.45
C GLU A 103 15.29 15.31 -12.66
N ALA A 104 14.68 14.18 -12.30
CA ALA A 104 15.31 13.08 -11.57
C ALA A 104 16.60 12.59 -12.25
N ALA A 105 16.60 12.48 -13.58
CA ALA A 105 17.77 12.10 -14.35
C ALA A 105 18.95 13.09 -14.19
N LYS A 106 18.70 14.39 -14.01
CA LYS A 106 19.75 15.39 -13.77
C LYS A 106 20.43 15.21 -12.41
N PHE A 107 19.73 14.62 -11.45
CA PHE A 107 20.26 14.25 -10.13
C PHE A 107 20.79 12.81 -10.10
N GLY A 108 20.84 12.11 -11.24
CA GLY A 108 21.35 10.74 -11.32
C GLY A 108 20.39 9.67 -10.77
N VAL A 109 19.11 10.00 -10.57
CA VAL A 109 18.09 9.08 -10.07
C VAL A 109 17.48 8.32 -11.26
N GLU A 110 17.56 6.99 -11.24
CA GLU A 110 16.96 6.14 -12.27
C GLU A 110 15.44 6.08 -12.12
N TRP A 111 14.70 6.28 -13.22
CA TRP A 111 13.26 6.14 -13.24
C TRP A 111 12.83 4.70 -13.51
N LEU A 112 12.59 3.95 -12.44
CA LEU A 112 12.19 2.54 -12.53
C LEU A 112 10.76 2.38 -13.08
N PRO A 113 10.47 1.31 -13.84
CA PRO A 113 9.13 1.05 -14.35
C PRO A 113 8.11 0.81 -13.22
N ALA A 114 6.83 1.07 -13.53
CA ALA A 114 5.74 0.78 -12.62
C ALA A 114 5.67 -0.72 -12.28
N LYS A 115 5.45 -1.03 -11.01
CA LYS A 115 5.39 -2.41 -10.49
C LYS A 115 3.97 -2.96 -10.63
N GLY A 116 3.87 -4.21 -11.08
CA GLY A 116 2.60 -4.90 -11.20
C GLY A 116 1.98 -5.19 -9.83
N PHE A 117 0.80 -4.64 -9.54
CA PHE A 117 0.15 -4.88 -8.25
C PHE A 117 -0.13 -6.37 -8.04
N ILE A 118 -0.78 -7.03 -9.00
CA ILE A 118 -1.21 -8.43 -8.87
C ILE A 118 -0.05 -9.41 -9.02
N THR A 119 0.86 -9.15 -9.96
CA THR A 119 1.90 -10.12 -10.36
C THR A 119 3.22 -9.94 -9.63
N ASP A 120 3.48 -8.77 -9.05
CA ASP A 120 4.74 -8.48 -8.35
C ASP A 120 4.52 -8.10 -6.88
N ARG A 121 3.77 -7.02 -6.60
CA ARG A 121 3.67 -6.48 -5.23
C ARG A 121 2.82 -7.36 -4.31
N LEU A 122 1.60 -7.72 -4.69
CA LEU A 122 0.67 -8.46 -3.84
C LEU A 122 1.25 -9.80 -3.34
N PRO A 123 1.90 -10.64 -4.16
CA PRO A 123 2.52 -11.87 -3.67
C PRO A 123 3.62 -11.65 -2.63
N ARG A 124 4.45 -10.61 -2.80
CA ARG A 124 5.52 -10.25 -1.85
C ARG A 124 4.93 -9.77 -0.53
N LEU A 125 3.97 -8.85 -0.60
CA LEU A 125 3.27 -8.32 0.58
C LEU A 125 2.56 -9.42 1.35
N CYS A 126 1.86 -10.34 0.67
CA CYS A 126 1.25 -11.50 1.31
C CYS A 126 2.31 -12.36 2.03
N ARG A 127 3.45 -12.61 1.38
CA ARG A 127 4.54 -13.38 2.00
C ARG A 127 5.16 -12.67 3.20
N LYS A 128 5.41 -11.37 3.12
CA LYS A 128 6.03 -10.59 4.20
C LYS A 128 5.05 -10.37 5.36
N TYR A 129 3.85 -9.86 5.09
CA TYR A 129 2.93 -9.43 6.15
C TYR A 129 1.99 -10.51 6.67
N LEU A 130 1.64 -11.52 5.87
CA LEU A 130 0.74 -12.59 6.31
C LEU A 130 1.49 -13.85 6.73
N LEU A 131 2.55 -14.21 5.99
CA LEU A 131 3.22 -15.51 6.17
C LEU A 131 4.50 -15.46 7.00
N THR A 132 5.09 -14.29 7.20
CA THR A 132 6.30 -14.18 8.03
C THR A 132 5.90 -14.17 9.51
N PRO A 133 6.44 -15.07 10.34
CA PRO A 133 6.11 -15.10 11.75
C PRO A 133 6.56 -13.81 12.43
N SER A 134 5.68 -13.23 13.23
CA SER A 134 6.01 -12.09 14.09
C SER A 134 7.12 -12.46 15.08
N ARG A 135 7.75 -11.44 15.66
CA ARG A 135 8.74 -11.62 16.73
C ARG A 135 8.18 -12.47 17.88
N GLN A 136 6.93 -12.22 18.28
CA GLN A 136 6.28 -13.00 19.33
C GLN A 136 6.10 -14.47 18.94
N ALA A 137 5.68 -14.75 17.71
CA ALA A 137 5.53 -16.12 17.24
C ALA A 137 6.87 -16.87 17.18
N LYS A 138 7.95 -16.17 16.76
CA LYS A 138 9.31 -16.71 16.80
C LYS A 138 9.76 -17.05 18.23
N GLU A 139 9.62 -16.11 19.16
CA GLU A 139 10.02 -16.28 20.56
C GLU A 139 9.23 -17.39 21.27
N ARG A 140 7.96 -17.58 20.92
CA ARG A 140 7.08 -18.58 21.55
C ARG A 140 6.96 -19.89 20.75
N HIS A 141 7.71 -20.03 19.66
CA HIS A 141 7.63 -21.15 18.72
C HIS A 141 6.18 -21.46 18.27
N TRP A 142 5.41 -20.42 17.99
CA TRP A 142 4.03 -20.56 17.49
C TRP A 142 4.02 -20.80 15.98
N GLY A 143 3.19 -21.75 15.54
CA GLY A 143 2.86 -21.90 14.13
C GLY A 143 1.80 -20.90 13.66
N PHE A 144 1.64 -20.77 12.35
CA PHE A 144 0.77 -19.80 11.66
C PHE A 144 -0.63 -19.66 12.30
N VAL A 145 -1.35 -20.78 12.49
CA VAL A 145 -2.72 -20.76 13.02
C VAL A 145 -2.75 -20.23 14.46
N ARG A 146 -1.82 -20.69 15.30
CA ARG A 146 -1.77 -20.29 16.71
C ARG A 146 -1.44 -18.81 16.87
N GLU A 147 -0.58 -18.28 16.01
CA GLU A 147 -0.26 -16.86 15.96
C GLU A 147 -1.49 -16.02 15.60
N HIS A 148 -2.12 -16.32 14.47
CA HIS A 148 -3.25 -15.54 13.94
C HIS A 148 -4.50 -15.62 14.81
N CYS A 149 -4.72 -16.77 15.46
CA CYS A 149 -5.84 -16.97 16.37
C CYS A 149 -5.47 -16.69 17.84
N SER A 150 -4.29 -16.12 18.12
CA SER A 150 -3.91 -15.81 19.50
C SER A 150 -4.82 -14.71 20.07
N PRO A 151 -5.15 -14.75 21.38
CA PRO A 151 -5.96 -13.70 21.99
C PRO A 151 -5.36 -12.29 21.83
N ALA A 152 -4.03 -12.20 21.80
CA ALA A 152 -3.31 -10.94 21.56
C ALA A 152 -3.55 -10.41 20.13
N ALA A 153 -3.42 -11.27 19.10
CA ALA A 153 -3.65 -10.89 17.72
C ALA A 153 -5.12 -10.49 17.47
N LEU A 154 -6.07 -11.24 18.04
CA LEU A 154 -7.50 -10.93 17.95
C LEU A 154 -7.84 -9.60 18.64
N LYS A 155 -7.28 -9.36 19.83
CA LYS A 155 -7.44 -8.08 20.54
C LYS A 155 -6.88 -6.92 19.73
N ALA A 156 -5.67 -7.05 19.20
CA ALA A 156 -5.05 -6.01 18.38
C ALA A 156 -5.89 -5.71 17.12
N SER A 157 -6.36 -6.75 16.44
CA SER A 157 -7.22 -6.62 15.26
C SER A 157 -8.53 -5.89 15.59
N ALA A 158 -9.19 -6.27 16.68
CA ALA A 158 -10.40 -5.60 17.15
C ALA A 158 -10.14 -4.12 17.48
N SER A 159 -9.04 -3.81 18.16
CA SER A 159 -8.64 -2.42 18.47
C SER A 159 -8.46 -1.59 17.20
N TYR A 160 -7.78 -2.12 16.17
CA TYR A 160 -7.59 -1.41 14.90
C TYR A 160 -8.90 -1.22 14.13
N VAL A 161 -9.78 -2.22 14.12
CA VAL A 161 -11.12 -2.09 13.52
C VAL A 161 -11.90 -0.97 14.20
N VAL A 162 -11.94 -0.95 15.53
CA VAL A 162 -12.62 0.11 16.29
C VAL A 162 -12.00 1.47 16.00
N ALA A 163 -10.66 1.57 16.00
CA ALA A 163 -9.97 2.81 15.69
C ALA A 163 -10.27 3.32 14.26
N GLY A 164 -10.44 2.42 13.29
CA GLY A 164 -10.86 2.76 11.94
C GLY A 164 -12.27 3.36 11.86
N PHE A 165 -13.20 2.93 12.73
CA PHE A 165 -14.57 3.48 12.78
C PHE A 165 -14.67 4.76 13.61
N VAL A 166 -13.95 4.85 14.73
CA VAL A 166 -13.99 6.02 15.63
C VAL A 166 -13.10 7.15 15.11
N GLY A 167 -12.17 6.83 14.21
CA GLY A 167 -11.09 7.70 13.81
C GLY A 167 -9.91 7.56 14.76
N ILE A 168 -8.72 7.33 14.21
CA ILE A 168 -7.48 7.59 14.93
C ILE A 168 -7.34 9.11 14.93
N GLY A 169 -7.29 9.73 16.10
CA GLY A 169 -7.05 11.17 16.20
C GLY A 169 -5.80 11.52 15.39
N SER A 170 -6.01 12.25 14.29
CA SER A 170 -5.03 12.83 13.36
C SER A 170 -3.67 12.12 13.26
N VAL A 171 -3.43 11.46 12.14
CA VAL A 171 -2.09 11.46 11.55
C VAL A 171 -1.83 12.85 10.99
#